data_AF-A0A955T1F8-F1
#
_entry.id   AF-A0A955T1F8-F1
#
_cell.length_a   1.000
_cell.length_b   1.000
_cell.length_c   1.000
_cell.angle_alpha   90.00
_cell.angle_beta   90.00
_cell.angle_gamma   90.00
#
_symmetry.space_group_name_H-M   'P 1'
#
loop_
_entity.id
_entity.type
_entity.pdbx_description
1 polymer ?
#
loop_
_entity_poly.entity_id
_entity_poly.type
_entity_poly.pdbx_seq_one_letter_code
_entity_poly.pdbx_strand_id
1 'polypeptide(L)'
;METLARGVVWIIQRLSLSTIRRSGRFLGLVFYRLARSRRQTAHSNLDLAYGDSLSAKEKQEIAKSSFINLATMALEFCWMPACPYKTEEIIHIENPETILDAYKQEKGLIVLVPHMGNWEIESRWFSANG
;
A
#
# COMPACT_ATOMS: atom_id res chain seq x y z
N MET A 1 23.59 -12.03 -7.31
CA MET A 1 22.36 -11.22 -7.25
C MET A 1 21.78 -11.13 -5.84
N GLU A 2 21.75 -12.24 -5.09
CA GLU A 2 21.17 -12.31 -3.74
C GLU A 2 21.81 -11.35 -2.71
N THR A 3 23.14 -11.18 -2.73
CA THR A 3 23.87 -10.27 -1.83
C THR A 3 23.57 -8.80 -2.08
N LEU A 4 23.30 -8.42 -3.34
CA LEU A 4 22.94 -7.05 -3.70
C LEU A 4 21.53 -6.71 -3.23
N ALA A 5 20.57 -7.63 -3.43
CA ALA A 5 19.21 -7.45 -2.95
C ALA A 5 19.17 -7.32 -1.41
N ARG A 6 19.92 -8.16 -0.69
CA ARG A 6 20.10 -8.04 0.76
C ARG A 6 20.69 -6.70 1.17
N GLY A 7 21.72 -6.22 0.47
CA GLY A 7 22.34 -4.92 0.73
C GLY A 7 21.34 -3.76 0.56
N VAL A 8 20.54 -3.78 -0.50
CA VAL A 8 19.50 -2.76 -0.74
C VAL A 8 18.44 -2.78 0.37
N VAL A 9 17.93 -3.95 0.74
CA VAL A 9 16.95 -4.07 1.83
C VAL A 9 17.53 -3.59 3.16
N TRP A 10 18.79 -3.94 3.47
CA TRP A 10 19.50 -3.49 4.67
C TRP A 10 19.67 -1.97 4.73
N ILE A 11 19.86 -1.30 3.59
CA ILE A 11 19.88 0.16 3.50
C ILE A 11 18.47 0.72 3.75
N ILE A 12 17.47 0.20 3.05
CA ILE A 12 16.06 0.62 3.17
C ILE A 12 15.61 0.57 4.63
N GLN A 13 15.92 -0.52 5.33
CA GLN A 13 15.56 -0.76 6.74
C GLN A 13 16.17 0.25 7.73
N ARG A 14 17.21 1.00 7.36
CA ARG A 14 17.80 2.06 8.20
C ARG A 14 17.22 3.44 7.94
N LEU A 15 16.40 3.61 6.91
CA LEU A 15 15.81 4.90 6.59
C LEU A 15 14.60 5.17 7.48
N SER A 16 14.32 6.45 7.74
CA SER A 16 13.09 6.86 8.42
C SER A 16 11.88 6.65 7.51
N LEU A 17 10.70 6.44 8.11
CA LEU A 17 9.45 6.25 7.37
C LEU A 17 9.15 7.42 6.41
N SER A 18 9.48 8.65 6.81
CA SER A 18 9.34 9.84 5.97
C SER A 18 10.21 9.76 4.72
N THR A 19 11.46 9.32 4.84
CA THR A 19 12.37 9.13 3.69
C THR A 19 11.86 8.02 2.78
N ILE A 20 11.37 6.91 3.34
CA ILE A 20 10.75 5.82 2.57
C ILE A 20 9.58 6.33 1.74
N ARG A 21 8.64 7.06 2.36
CA ARG A 21 7.46 7.59 1.67
C ARG A 21 7.80 8.64 0.61
N ARG A 22 8.79 9.50 0.87
CA ARG A 22 9.29 10.47 -0.12
C ARG A 22 9.93 9.78 -1.33
N SER A 23 10.76 8.77 -1.08
CA SER A 23 11.36 7.94 -2.12
C SER A 23 10.29 7.19 -2.93
N GLY A 24 9.28 6.62 -2.26
CA GLY A 24 8.15 5.95 -2.89
C GLY A 24 7.37 6.89 -3.82
N ARG A 25 7.07 8.11 -3.36
CA ARG A 25 6.47 9.15 -4.20
C ARG A 25 7.32 9.48 -5.42
N PHE A 26 8.63 9.70 -5.24
CA PHE A 26 9.52 10.00 -6.35
C PHE A 26 9.56 8.86 -7.38
N LEU A 27 9.80 7.62 -6.92
CA LEU A 27 9.84 6.44 -7.77
C LEU A 27 8.51 6.19 -8.48
N GLY A 28 7.38 6.38 -7.79
CA GLY A 28 6.06 6.26 -8.38
C GLY A 28 5.81 7.29 -9.49
N LEU A 29 6.26 8.53 -9.32
CA LEU A 29 6.19 9.55 -10.37
C LEU A 29 7.06 9.19 -11.58
N VAL A 30 8.27 8.67 -11.35
CA VAL A 30 9.17 8.19 -12.40
C VAL A 30 8.53 7.00 -13.14
N PHE A 31 8.01 6.02 -12.41
CA PHE A 31 7.37 4.85 -12.98
C PHE A 31 6.11 5.21 -13.77
N TYR A 32 5.29 6.13 -13.25
CA TYR A 32 4.13 6.65 -13.98
C TYR A 32 4.52 7.25 -15.32
N ARG A 33 5.66 7.96 -15.41
CA ARG A 33 6.15 8.53 -16.66
C ARG A 33 6.68 7.47 -17.64
N LEU A 34 7.47 6.52 -17.14
CA LEU A 34 8.17 5.53 -17.97
C LEU A 34 7.30 4.34 -18.40
N ALA A 35 6.41 3.86 -17.53
CA ALA A 35 5.62 2.64 -17.78
C ALA A 35 4.34 2.94 -18.59
N ARG A 36 4.51 3.36 -19.84
CA ARG A 36 3.42 3.79 -20.74
C ARG A 36 2.28 2.76 -20.83
N SER A 37 2.60 1.48 -21.03
CA SER A 37 1.60 0.42 -21.14
C SER A 37 0.77 0.28 -19.85
N ARG A 38 1.43 0.28 -18.68
CA ARG A 38 0.73 0.21 -17.38
C ARG A 38 -0.13 1.44 -17.12
N ARG A 39 0.37 2.62 -17.51
CA ARG A 39 -0.40 3.85 -17.42
C ARG A 39 -1.67 3.78 -18.27
N GLN A 40 -1.59 3.26 -19.49
CA GLN A 40 -2.75 3.07 -20.37
C GLN A 40 -3.78 2.10 -19.77
N THR A 41 -3.33 0.98 -19.18
CA THR A 41 -4.22 0.06 -18.46
C THR A 41 -4.92 0.74 -17.30
N ALA A 42 -4.19 1.52 -16.49
CA ALA A 42 -4.79 2.25 -15.37
C ALA A 42 -5.88 3.22 -15.83
N HIS A 43 -5.64 3.99 -16.89
CA HIS A 43 -6.66 4.88 -17.46
C HIS A 43 -7.85 4.10 -18.02
N SER A 44 -7.62 3.01 -18.76
CA SER A 44 -8.71 2.18 -19.30
C SER A 44 -9.60 1.61 -18.19
N ASN A 45 -8.99 1.17 -17.08
CA ASN A 45 -9.73 0.68 -15.92
C ASN A 45 -10.55 1.79 -15.27
N LEU A 46 -10.02 3.01 -15.18
CA LEU A 46 -10.74 4.17 -14.63
C LEU A 46 -11.88 4.62 -15.55
N ASP A 47 -11.71 4.52 -16.87
CA ASP A 47 -12.76 4.79 -17.84
C ASP A 47 -13.90 3.77 -17.70
N LEU A 48 -13.58 2.48 -17.51
CA LEU A 48 -14.59 1.45 -17.26
C LEU A 48 -15.30 1.61 -15.91
N ALA A 49 -14.56 1.96 -14.85
CA ALA A 49 -15.11 2.05 -13.50
C ALA A 49 -15.92 3.33 -13.25
N TYR A 50 -15.49 4.45 -13.82
CA TYR A 50 -16.07 5.77 -13.53
C TYR A 50 -16.78 6.40 -14.72
N GLY A 51 -16.55 5.95 -15.96
CA GLY A 51 -17.20 6.54 -17.14
C GLY A 51 -17.08 8.06 -17.14
N ASP A 52 -18.20 8.75 -17.33
CA ASP A 52 -18.25 10.23 -17.34
C ASP A 52 -18.41 10.86 -15.95
N SER A 53 -18.45 10.06 -14.88
CA SER A 53 -18.62 10.58 -13.51
C SER A 53 -17.38 11.34 -13.00
N LEU A 54 -16.23 11.15 -13.64
CA LEU A 54 -14.97 11.84 -13.34
C LEU A 54 -14.36 12.41 -14.61
N SER A 55 -13.80 13.61 -14.50
CA SER A 55 -13.04 14.24 -15.57
C SER A 55 -11.74 13.48 -15.87
N ALA A 56 -11.21 13.67 -17.09
CA ALA A 56 -9.91 13.11 -17.47
C ALA A 56 -8.77 13.53 -16.53
N LYS A 57 -8.85 14.74 -15.96
CA LYS A 57 -7.86 15.24 -14.99
C LYS A 57 -7.94 14.48 -13.66
N GLU A 58 -9.14 14.22 -13.16
CA GLU A 58 -9.34 13.45 -11.92
C GLU A 58 -8.87 12.02 -12.09
N LYS A 59 -9.23 11.35 -13.20
CA LYS A 59 -8.74 10.02 -13.54
C LYS A 59 -7.21 9.99 -13.63
N GLN A 60 -6.60 11.01 -14.21
CA GLN A 60 -5.14 11.14 -14.26
C GLN A 60 -4.50 11.23 -12.87
N GLU A 61 -5.05 12.04 -11.97
CA GLU A 61 -4.51 12.16 -10.62
C GLU A 61 -4.74 10.88 -9.80
N ILE A 62 -5.85 10.16 -10.00
CA ILE A 62 -6.08 8.84 -9.40
C ILE A 62 -5.05 7.83 -9.92
N ALA A 63 -4.86 7.74 -11.24
CA ALA A 63 -3.88 6.83 -11.84
C ALA A 63 -2.47 7.12 -11.32
N LYS A 64 -2.07 8.39 -11.30
CA LYS A 64 -0.76 8.81 -10.77
C LYS A 64 -0.60 8.49 -9.28
N SER A 65 -1.63 8.72 -8.48
CA SER A 65 -1.64 8.38 -7.05
C SER A 65 -1.54 6.88 -6.83
N SER A 66 -2.19 6.05 -7.67
CA SER A 66 -2.06 4.59 -7.63
C SER A 66 -0.62 4.14 -7.86
N PHE A 67 0.10 4.74 -8.81
CA PHE A 67 1.52 4.45 -9.05
C PHE A 67 2.42 4.87 -7.88
N ILE A 68 2.14 6.04 -7.28
CA ILE A 68 2.82 6.50 -6.05
C ILE A 68 2.58 5.52 -4.91
N ASN A 69 1.34 5.08 -4.70
CA ASN A 69 0.98 4.15 -3.65
C ASN A 69 1.66 2.79 -3.85
N LEU A 70 1.67 2.25 -5.08
CA LEU A 70 2.35 1.00 -5.39
C LEU A 70 3.85 1.05 -5.08
N ALA A 71 4.54 2.11 -5.52
CA ALA A 71 5.96 2.27 -5.24
C ALA A 71 6.26 2.50 -3.76
N THR A 72 5.39 3.24 -3.07
CA THR A 72 5.50 3.48 -1.62
C THR A 72 5.31 2.19 -0.84
N MET A 73 4.26 1.42 -1.15
CA MET A 73 3.97 0.12 -0.54
C MET A 73 5.14 -0.85 -0.75
N ALA A 74 5.73 -0.92 -1.94
CA ALA A 74 6.87 -1.80 -2.21
C ALA A 74 8.10 -1.47 -1.34
N LEU A 75 8.36 -0.19 -1.08
CA LEU A 75 9.44 0.21 -0.16
C LEU A 75 9.07 -0.04 1.30
N GLU A 76 7.82 0.27 1.70
CA GLU A 76 7.31 0.00 3.04
C GLU A 76 7.38 -1.50 3.36
N PHE A 77 7.08 -2.38 2.40
CA PHE A 77 7.21 -3.83 2.54
C PHE A 77 8.65 -4.25 2.87
N CYS A 78 9.66 -3.73 2.16
CA CYS A 78 11.07 -4.00 2.46
C CYS A 78 11.51 -3.44 3.82
N TRP A 79 10.94 -2.29 4.20
CA TRP A 79 11.27 -1.60 5.45
C TRP A 79 10.60 -2.24 6.68
N MET A 80 9.40 -2.81 6.52
CA MET A 80 8.54 -3.30 7.59
C MET A 80 9.21 -4.24 8.60
N PRO A 81 10.08 -5.20 8.20
CA PRO A 81 10.72 -6.10 9.14
C PRO A 81 11.61 -5.39 10.19
N ALA A 82 12.09 -4.18 9.88
CA ALA A 82 12.89 -3.35 10.77
C ALA A 82 12.12 -2.12 11.30
N CYS A 83 10.80 -2.08 11.07
CA CYS A 83 9.95 -0.98 11.53
C CYS A 83 10.01 -0.89 13.07
N PRO A 84 10.47 0.24 13.64
CA PRO A 84 10.60 0.40 15.09
C PRO A 84 9.28 0.79 15.77
N TYR A 85 8.26 1.16 14.98
CA TYR A 85 6.98 1.64 15.50
C TYR A 85 6.07 0.48 15.84
N LYS A 86 5.27 0.68 16.88
CA LYS A 86 4.16 -0.23 17.18
C LYS A 86 3.05 -0.05 16.15
N THR A 87 2.26 -1.10 15.96
CA THR A 87 1.11 -1.11 15.06
C THR A 87 0.18 0.08 15.32
N GLU A 88 -0.12 0.38 16.58
CA GLU A 88 -1.07 1.43 16.98
C GLU A 88 -0.54 2.86 16.72
N GLU A 89 0.77 3.03 16.53
CA GLU A 89 1.39 4.33 16.26
C GLU A 89 1.26 4.74 14.78
N ILE A 90 1.01 3.77 13.90
CA ILE A 90 0.99 3.98 12.44
C ILE A 90 -0.30 3.49 11.77
N ILE A 91 -1.18 2.81 12.52
CA ILE A 91 -2.47 2.29 12.03
C ILE A 91 -3.60 2.88 12.85
N HIS A 92 -4.60 3.41 12.14
CA HIS A 92 -5.91 3.70 12.69
C HIS A 92 -6.91 2.77 12.02
N ILE A 93 -7.71 2.07 12.83
CA ILE A 93 -8.78 1.20 12.34
C ILE A 93 -10.11 1.87 12.67
N GLU A 94 -10.94 2.03 11.64
CA GLU A 94 -12.32 2.48 11.78
C GLU A 94 -13.21 1.27 12.10
N ASN A 95 -14.08 1.42 13.10
CA ASN A 95 -15.03 0.40 13.57
C ASN A 95 -14.40 -0.98 13.92
N PRO A 96 -13.32 -1.05 14.71
CA PRO A 96 -12.62 -2.30 15.04
C PRO A 96 -13.52 -3.32 15.76
N GLU A 97 -14.54 -2.85 16.50
CA GLU A 97 -15.50 -3.68 17.22
C GLU A 97 -16.23 -4.67 16.30
N THR A 98 -16.47 -4.31 15.03
CA THR A 98 -17.16 -5.17 14.06
C THR A 98 -16.42 -6.49 13.87
N ILE A 99 -15.09 -6.41 13.74
CA ILE A 99 -14.22 -7.58 13.54
C ILE A 99 -14.05 -8.33 14.87
N LEU A 100 -13.81 -7.60 15.96
CA LEU A 100 -13.57 -8.19 17.28
C LEU A 100 -14.78 -8.95 17.81
N ASP A 101 -15.98 -8.43 17.62
CA ASP A 101 -17.21 -9.09 18.07
C ASP A 101 -17.58 -10.29 17.20
N ALA A 102 -17.27 -10.25 15.90
CA ALA A 102 -17.39 -11.42 15.04
C ALA A 102 -16.41 -12.53 15.45
N TYR A 103 -15.16 -12.18 15.79
CA TYR A 103 -14.14 -13.13 16.23
C TYR A 103 -14.54 -13.87 17.53
N LYS A 104 -15.10 -13.15 18.50
CA LYS A 104 -15.57 -13.71 19.79
C LYS A 104 -16.70 -14.75 19.64
N GLN A 105 -17.35 -14.85 18.48
CA GLN A 105 -18.41 -15.85 18.28
C GLN A 105 -17.89 -17.27 18.10
N GLU A 106 -16.56 -17.47 17.97
CA GLU A 106 -15.91 -18.79 17.86
C GLU A 106 -16.42 -19.68 16.70
N LYS A 107 -17.00 -19.05 15.67
CA LYS A 107 -17.52 -19.74 14.47
C LYS A 107 -16.56 -19.71 13.27
N GLY A 108 -15.37 -19.14 13.47
CA GLY A 108 -14.46 -18.75 12.40
C GLY A 108 -14.84 -17.39 11.80
N LEU A 109 -13.83 -16.68 11.27
CA LEU A 109 -13.97 -15.35 10.68
C LEU A 109 -13.37 -15.36 9.27
N ILE A 110 -14.11 -14.85 8.29
CA ILE A 110 -13.61 -14.60 6.93
C ILE A 110 -13.55 -13.09 6.72
N VAL A 111 -12.35 -12.58 6.46
CA VAL A 111 -12.12 -11.16 6.15
C VAL A 111 -11.88 -11.02 4.65
N LEU A 112 -12.69 -10.21 3.98
CA LEU A 112 -12.51 -9.89 2.57
C LEU A 112 -11.61 -8.66 2.42
N VAL A 113 -10.43 -8.86 1.84
CA VAL A 113 -9.44 -7.80 1.65
C VAL A 113 -9.28 -7.54 0.14
N PRO A 114 -9.69 -6.37 -0.38
CA PRO A 114 -9.41 -6.02 -1.76
C PRO A 114 -7.90 -5.85 -1.96
N HIS A 115 -7.41 -6.07 -3.18
CA HIS A 115 -6.01 -5.79 -3.54
C HIS A 115 -5.74 -4.27 -3.63
N MET A 116 -5.84 -3.58 -2.51
CA MET A 116 -5.84 -2.13 -2.37
C MET A 116 -5.07 -1.70 -1.12
N GLY A 117 -4.45 -0.52 -1.15
CA GLY A 117 -3.72 -0.01 0.02
C GLY A 117 -2.41 -0.75 0.27
N ASN A 118 -2.05 -0.87 1.56
CA ASN A 118 -0.84 -1.56 2.00
C ASN A 118 -1.22 -2.75 2.90
N TRP A 119 -1.22 -3.94 2.32
CA TRP A 119 -1.75 -5.15 2.98
C TRP A 119 -0.83 -5.66 4.09
N GLU A 120 0.45 -5.28 4.07
CA GLU A 120 1.41 -5.63 5.12
C GLU A 120 1.06 -4.92 6.44
N ILE A 121 0.58 -3.68 6.33
CA ILE A 121 0.12 -2.90 7.46
C ILE A 121 -1.16 -3.52 8.04
N GLU A 122 -2.11 -3.88 7.18
CA GLU A 122 -3.34 -4.57 7.60
C GLU A 122 -3.04 -5.89 8.32
N SER A 123 -2.14 -6.71 7.76
CA SER A 123 -1.73 -8.00 8.32
C SER A 123 -1.09 -7.86 9.71
N ARG A 124 -0.32 -6.79 9.93
CA ARG A 124 0.27 -6.46 11.24
C ARG A 124 -0.78 -6.15 12.30
N TRP A 125 -1.86 -5.47 11.93
CA TRP A 125 -2.94 -5.20 12.88
C TRP A 125 -3.67 -6.47 13.30
N PHE A 126 -4.01 -7.34 12.34
CA PHE A 126 -4.62 -8.64 12.62
C PHE A 126 -3.73 -9.50 13.52
N SER A 127 -2.43 -9.57 13.22
CA SER A 127 -1.48 -10.35 14.02
C SER A 127 -1.29 -9.85 15.46
N ALA A 128 -1.57 -8.57 15.70
CA ALA A 128 -1.44 -7.95 17.03
C ALA A 128 -2.73 -8.02 17.86
N ASN A 129 -3.90 -8.23 17.22
CA ASN A 129 -5.22 -8.11 17.85
C ASN A 129 -6.12 -9.35 17.67
N GLY A 130 -5.60 -10.44 17.10
CA GLY A 130 -6.31 -11.69 16.82
C GLY A 130 -5.50 -12.92 17.18
#